data_AF-A0A1Q3TNK7-F1
#
_entry.id   AF-A0A1Q3TNK7-F1
#
_cell.length_a   1.000
_cell.length_b   1.000
_cell.length_c   1.000
_cell.angle_alpha   90.00
_cell.angle_beta   90.00
_cell.angle_gamma   90.00
#
_symmetry.space_group_name_H-M   'P 1'
#
loop_
_entity.id
_entity.type
_entity.pdbx_description
1 polymer ?
#
loop_
_entity_poly.entity_id
_entity_poly.type
_entity_poly.pdbx_seq_one_letter_code
_entity_poly.pdbx_strand_id
1 'polypeptide(L)'
;MAEQLVKKQHFVPRTYLKHFSVKRGDNYFVKALPKSNPTPASIIEKNIKKICFEEHLYTLPGQTVAEKMLLEKFYSTEFESHYNDVYGMLTDPNKKTLTDPERELIIGTVSTMLYRVPVWIKRHNELMRRVFSMAFEYAEMTGKDDFIYEGQRISIKGKTLEEFLEEHEAATQPGKVITQLEVAMKLIPVRLQNDNIFIVRLEDDSEFITNDNPVVIQNLSGGPIQPFDPTNILKLPLDNKHVLMLMPFGDKENRHIVSRDHRSGIMCKREAVITNAEMFRQSDMYVLGSDSSLTKYLELKQLMEEPQEFDADGNLKPEVIAQLKAHGLIA
;
A
#
# COMPACT_ATOMS: atom_id res chain seq x y z
N MET A 1 1.56 -35.97 -3.59
CA MET A 1 1.61 -35.12 -4.80
C MET A 1 2.87 -34.27 -4.70
N ALA A 2 3.67 -34.15 -5.77
CA ALA A 2 4.84 -33.27 -5.74
C ALA A 2 4.37 -31.82 -5.53
N GLU A 3 4.94 -31.11 -4.56
CA GLU A 3 4.62 -29.68 -4.36
C GLU A 3 4.98 -28.93 -5.65
N GLN A 4 4.00 -28.24 -6.25
CA GLN A 4 4.23 -27.40 -7.41
C GLN A 4 4.57 -25.98 -6.96
N LEU A 5 5.51 -25.36 -7.67
CA LEU A 5 5.92 -23.99 -7.39
C LEU A 5 4.80 -23.00 -7.77
N VAL A 6 4.40 -22.15 -6.83
CA VAL A 6 3.39 -21.12 -7.08
C VAL A 6 4.04 -20.01 -7.89
N LYS A 7 3.61 -19.86 -9.14
CA LYS A 7 4.17 -18.84 -10.03
C LYS A 7 3.64 -17.45 -9.72
N LYS A 8 2.32 -17.32 -9.55
CA LYS A 8 1.65 -16.03 -9.28
C LYS A 8 1.58 -15.80 -7.79
N GLN A 9 2.44 -14.92 -7.30
CA GLN A 9 2.57 -14.61 -5.89
C GLN A 9 1.90 -13.26 -5.63
N HIS A 10 0.82 -13.29 -4.85
CA HIS A 10 0.02 -12.11 -4.55
C HIS A 10 0.75 -11.24 -3.55
N PHE A 11 0.97 -9.97 -3.88
CA PHE A 11 1.57 -9.01 -2.96
C PHE A 11 0.51 -8.23 -2.15
N VAL A 12 -0.73 -8.16 -2.66
CA VAL A 12 -1.90 -7.83 -1.85
C VAL A 12 -2.70 -9.11 -1.60
N PRO A 13 -2.92 -9.51 -0.34
CA PRO A 13 -3.64 -10.76 -0.03
C PRO A 13 -5.02 -10.82 -0.68
N ARG A 14 -5.38 -11.97 -1.23
CA ARG A 14 -6.73 -12.17 -1.77
C ARG A 14 -7.79 -12.20 -0.67
N THR A 15 -7.43 -12.61 0.54
CA THR A 15 -8.32 -12.56 1.72
C THR A 15 -8.71 -11.13 2.06
N TYR A 16 -7.78 -10.18 1.94
CA TYR A 16 -8.02 -8.74 2.01
C TYR A 16 -8.95 -8.25 0.89
N LEU A 17 -8.60 -8.52 -0.37
CA LEU A 17 -9.35 -8.00 -1.53
C LEU A 17 -10.82 -8.47 -1.60
N LYS A 18 -11.16 -9.60 -0.97
CA LYS A 18 -12.55 -10.08 -0.88
C LYS A 18 -13.50 -9.06 -0.26
N HIS A 19 -13.02 -8.26 0.69
CA HIS A 19 -13.82 -7.25 1.40
C HIS A 19 -14.10 -5.99 0.56
N PHE A 20 -13.50 -5.88 -0.61
CA PHE A 20 -13.77 -4.85 -1.63
C PHE A 20 -14.43 -5.44 -2.89
N SER A 21 -14.72 -6.74 -2.90
CA SER A 21 -15.13 -7.48 -4.09
C SER A 21 -16.57 -7.98 -4.01
N VAL A 22 -17.18 -8.19 -5.18
CA VAL A 22 -18.46 -8.88 -5.31
C VAL A 22 -18.21 -10.36 -5.60
N LYS A 23 -18.84 -11.24 -4.81
CA LYS A 23 -18.81 -12.69 -5.03
C LYS A 23 -19.77 -13.07 -6.17
N ARG A 24 -19.29 -13.84 -7.15
CA ARG A 24 -20.09 -14.46 -8.21
C ARG A 24 -19.65 -15.92 -8.37
N GLY A 25 -20.49 -16.85 -7.92
CA GLY A 25 -20.11 -18.25 -7.76
C GLY A 25 -18.91 -18.40 -6.81
N ASP A 26 -17.88 -19.12 -7.26
CA ASP A 26 -16.63 -19.34 -6.50
C ASP A 26 -15.54 -18.28 -6.74
N ASN A 27 -15.90 -17.20 -7.42
CA ASN A 27 -14.98 -16.14 -7.80
C ASN A 27 -15.38 -14.81 -7.18
N TYR A 28 -14.40 -13.93 -7.01
CA TYR A 28 -14.55 -12.59 -6.48
C TYR A 28 -14.01 -11.61 -7.52
N PHE A 29 -14.78 -10.55 -7.76
CA PHE A 29 -14.49 -9.54 -8.77
C PHE A 29 -14.50 -8.15 -8.13
N VAL A 30 -13.51 -7.35 -8.47
CA VAL A 30 -13.35 -5.95 -8.01
C VAL A 30 -13.28 -5.03 -9.22
N LYS A 31 -13.77 -3.80 -9.09
CA LYS A 31 -13.51 -2.77 -10.10
C LYS A 31 -12.12 -2.20 -9.87
N ALA A 32 -11.38 -2.00 -10.96
CA ALA A 32 -10.04 -1.48 -10.95
C ALA A 32 -9.97 -0.27 -11.89
N LEU A 33 -9.45 0.83 -11.38
CA LEU A 33 -9.15 2.05 -12.10
C LEU A 33 -7.63 2.09 -12.37
N PRO A 34 -7.17 2.04 -13.63
CA PRO A 34 -5.76 2.22 -13.96
C PRO A 34 -5.27 3.62 -13.58
N LYS A 35 -4.19 3.71 -12.79
CA LYS A 35 -3.62 5.00 -12.38
C LYS A 35 -3.11 5.83 -13.57
N SER A 36 -2.62 5.16 -14.61
CA SER A 36 -2.09 5.78 -15.83
C SER A 36 -3.16 6.44 -16.71
N ASN A 37 -4.43 6.09 -16.55
CA ASN A 37 -5.54 6.68 -17.30
C ASN A 37 -6.78 6.79 -16.40
N PRO A 38 -6.83 7.74 -15.46
CA PRO A 38 -7.86 7.79 -14.42
C PRO A 38 -9.17 8.40 -14.94
N THR A 39 -9.90 7.68 -15.79
CA THR A 39 -11.18 8.12 -16.37
C THR A 39 -12.31 7.11 -16.10
N PRO A 40 -13.59 7.51 -16.04
CA PRO A 40 -14.68 6.55 -15.79
C PRO A 40 -14.74 5.41 -16.82
N ALA A 41 -14.48 5.71 -18.09
CA ALA A 41 -14.47 4.72 -19.17
C ALA A 41 -13.32 3.69 -19.07
N SER A 42 -12.29 3.97 -18.28
CA SER A 42 -11.15 3.08 -18.06
C SER A 42 -11.37 2.08 -16.91
N ILE A 43 -12.47 2.22 -16.15
CA ILE A 43 -12.78 1.33 -15.04
C ILE A 43 -13.06 -0.07 -15.61
N ILE A 44 -12.27 -1.05 -15.16
CA ILE A 44 -12.36 -2.43 -15.61
C ILE A 44 -12.68 -3.36 -14.45
N GLU A 45 -13.39 -4.44 -14.72
CA GLU A 45 -13.62 -5.49 -13.72
C GLU A 45 -12.53 -6.56 -13.80
N LYS A 46 -11.96 -6.92 -12.64
CA LYS A 46 -10.89 -7.92 -12.53
C LYS A 46 -11.25 -8.97 -11.50
N ASN A 47 -10.96 -10.24 -11.81
CA ASN A 47 -10.99 -11.30 -10.81
C ASN A 47 -9.78 -11.12 -9.88
N ILE A 48 -9.98 -11.20 -8.56
CA ILE A 48 -8.89 -10.99 -7.59
C ILE A 48 -7.75 -12.02 -7.72
N LYS A 49 -8.00 -13.19 -8.33
CA LYS A 49 -6.96 -14.18 -8.68
C LYS A 49 -6.01 -13.69 -9.78
N LYS A 50 -6.36 -12.62 -10.50
CA LYS A 50 -5.64 -12.08 -11.67
C LYS A 50 -5.25 -10.61 -11.51
N ILE A 51 -5.14 -10.11 -10.28
CA ILE A 51 -4.68 -8.75 -9.96
C ILE A 51 -3.77 -8.79 -8.73
N CYS A 52 -2.95 -7.74 -8.53
CA CYS A 52 -2.06 -7.59 -7.37
C CYS A 52 -1.14 -8.79 -7.12
N PHE A 53 -0.58 -9.35 -8.21
CA PHE A 53 0.40 -10.42 -8.16
C PHE A 53 1.58 -10.09 -9.09
N GLU A 54 2.73 -10.66 -8.78
CA GLU A 54 3.87 -10.74 -9.69
C GLU A 54 4.29 -12.20 -9.84
N GLU A 55 4.95 -12.52 -10.95
CA GLU A 55 5.48 -13.87 -11.16
C GLU A 55 6.81 -14.01 -10.42
N HIS A 56 6.92 -15.04 -9.59
CA HIS A 56 8.14 -15.38 -8.84
C HIS A 56 8.68 -14.30 -7.88
N LEU A 57 7.85 -13.32 -7.49
CA LEU A 57 8.23 -12.23 -6.58
C LEU A 57 8.98 -12.71 -5.32
N TYR A 58 8.44 -13.70 -4.60
CA TYR A 58 8.99 -14.24 -3.36
C TYR A 58 9.71 -15.59 -3.55
N THR A 59 10.03 -15.96 -4.79
CA THR A 59 10.73 -17.22 -5.06
C THR A 59 12.21 -17.07 -4.70
N LEU A 60 12.65 -17.75 -3.64
CA LEU A 60 14.04 -17.72 -3.20
C LEU A 60 14.93 -18.68 -4.02
N PRO A 61 16.25 -18.45 -4.08
CA PRO A 61 17.18 -19.48 -4.54
C PRO A 61 17.12 -20.67 -3.58
N GLY A 62 17.07 -21.88 -4.13
CA GLY A 62 16.96 -23.11 -3.34
C GLY A 62 17.01 -24.34 -4.23
N GLN A 63 17.32 -25.50 -3.64
CA GLN A 63 17.36 -26.77 -4.35
C GLN A 63 15.99 -27.45 -4.35
N THR A 64 15.20 -27.23 -3.30
CA THR A 64 13.87 -27.83 -3.11
C THR A 64 12.74 -26.81 -3.32
N VAL A 65 11.53 -27.30 -3.60
CA VAL A 65 10.34 -26.44 -3.67
C VAL A 65 10.06 -25.78 -2.32
N ALA A 66 10.29 -26.47 -1.21
CA ALA A 66 10.08 -25.92 0.13
C ALA A 66 11.00 -24.72 0.40
N GLU A 67 12.29 -24.80 0.04
CA GLU A 67 13.23 -23.68 0.17
C GLU A 67 12.83 -22.51 -0.72
N LYS A 68 12.52 -22.77 -1.99
CA LYS A 68 12.10 -21.73 -2.95
C LYS A 68 10.82 -21.01 -2.53
N MET A 69 9.92 -21.73 -1.85
CA MET A 69 8.60 -21.25 -1.43
C MET A 69 8.57 -20.77 0.02
N LEU A 70 9.70 -20.69 0.71
CA LEU A 70 9.75 -20.37 2.14
C LEU A 70 9.01 -19.07 2.48
N LEU A 71 9.28 -18.00 1.73
CA LEU A 71 8.69 -16.68 1.98
C LEU A 71 7.19 -16.62 1.65
N GLU A 72 6.75 -17.27 0.57
CA GLU A 72 5.32 -17.42 0.27
C GLU A 72 4.59 -18.19 1.38
N LYS A 73 5.17 -19.32 1.82
CA LYS A 73 4.59 -20.14 2.90
C LYS A 73 4.50 -19.33 4.19
N PHE A 74 5.53 -18.55 4.51
CA PHE A 74 5.55 -17.66 5.66
C PHE A 74 4.39 -16.64 5.62
N TYR A 75 4.24 -15.86 4.53
CA TYR A 75 3.14 -14.90 4.44
C TYR A 75 1.76 -15.57 4.50
N SER A 76 1.62 -16.71 3.83
CA SER A 76 0.38 -17.48 3.80
C SER A 76 -0.01 -17.98 5.20
N THR A 77 0.93 -18.54 5.95
CA THR A 77 0.68 -19.16 7.27
C THR A 77 0.54 -18.13 8.37
N GLU A 78 1.43 -17.13 8.43
CA GLU A 78 1.54 -16.22 9.57
C GLU A 78 0.57 -15.03 9.48
N PHE A 79 0.15 -14.63 8.28
CA PHE A 79 -0.66 -13.41 8.10
C PHE A 79 -1.92 -13.63 7.26
N GLU A 80 -1.82 -14.19 6.05
CA GLU A 80 -2.97 -14.22 5.13
C GLU A 80 -4.11 -15.12 5.59
N SER A 81 -3.77 -16.27 6.18
CA SER A 81 -4.69 -17.22 6.82
C SER A 81 -5.53 -16.57 7.91
N HIS A 82 -4.95 -15.60 8.63
CA HIS A 82 -5.52 -14.93 9.79
C HIS A 82 -6.18 -13.58 9.47
N TYR A 83 -6.13 -13.11 8.21
CA TYR A 83 -6.65 -11.79 7.85
C TYR A 83 -8.15 -11.65 8.18
N ASN A 84 -8.95 -12.71 8.05
CA ASN A 84 -10.37 -12.64 8.39
C ASN A 84 -10.61 -12.46 9.89
N ASP A 85 -9.72 -12.98 10.74
CA ASP A 85 -9.78 -12.78 12.18
C ASP A 85 -9.45 -11.31 12.51
N VAL A 86 -8.41 -10.76 11.88
CA VAL A 86 -8.06 -9.33 11.95
C VAL A 86 -9.24 -8.45 11.52
N TYR A 87 -9.82 -8.72 10.35
CA TYR A 87 -10.98 -8.00 9.84
C TYR A 87 -12.16 -8.06 10.83
N GLY A 88 -12.48 -9.25 11.34
CA GLY A 88 -13.58 -9.44 12.30
C GLY A 88 -13.36 -8.66 13.60
N MET A 89 -12.15 -8.68 14.16
CA MET A 89 -11.82 -7.92 15.36
C MET A 89 -11.93 -6.41 15.17
N LEU A 90 -11.53 -5.90 14.00
CA LEU A 90 -11.47 -4.47 13.74
C LEU A 90 -12.83 -3.89 13.31
N THR A 91 -13.69 -4.70 12.68
CA THR A 91 -15.03 -4.29 12.24
C THR A 91 -16.15 -4.61 13.23
N ASP A 92 -15.91 -5.48 14.23
CA ASP A 92 -16.85 -5.70 15.32
C ASP A 92 -16.92 -4.47 16.25
N PRO A 93 -18.07 -3.77 16.35
CA PRO A 93 -18.23 -2.63 17.24
C PRO A 93 -18.12 -3.00 18.73
N ASN A 94 -18.26 -4.28 19.08
CA ASN A 94 -18.19 -4.76 20.46
C ASN A 94 -16.78 -5.13 20.91
N LYS A 95 -15.84 -5.35 19.98
CA LYS A 95 -14.44 -5.65 20.29
C LYS A 95 -13.70 -4.38 20.72
N LYS A 96 -13.82 -4.04 22.01
CA LYS A 96 -13.22 -2.82 22.60
C LYS A 96 -11.77 -2.97 23.06
N THR A 97 -11.37 -4.19 23.39
CA THR A 97 -10.04 -4.49 23.94
C THR A 97 -9.40 -5.66 23.22
N LEU A 98 -8.08 -5.61 23.05
CA LEU A 98 -7.26 -6.62 22.41
C LEU A 98 -6.32 -7.26 23.43
N THR A 99 -6.12 -8.57 23.29
CA THR A 99 -5.00 -9.27 23.93
C THR A 99 -3.68 -8.91 23.23
N ASP A 100 -2.53 -9.19 23.86
CA ASP A 100 -1.22 -8.99 23.22
C ASP A 100 -1.10 -9.75 21.88
N PRO A 101 -1.49 -11.04 21.75
CA PRO A 101 -1.41 -11.76 20.48
C PRO A 101 -2.30 -11.16 19.38
N GLU A 102 -3.51 -10.70 19.73
CA GLU A 102 -4.42 -10.07 18.76
C GLU A 102 -3.83 -8.75 18.24
N ARG A 103 -3.22 -7.97 19.14
CA ARG A 103 -2.58 -6.71 18.80
C ARG A 103 -1.32 -6.92 17.95
N GLU A 104 -0.50 -7.91 18.29
CA GLU A 104 0.66 -8.34 17.49
C GLU A 104 0.23 -8.76 16.09
N LEU A 105 -0.83 -9.54 15.96
CA LEU A 105 -1.37 -9.99 14.68
C LEU A 105 -1.88 -8.80 13.82
N ILE A 106 -2.58 -7.84 14.41
CA ILE A 106 -3.06 -6.64 13.70
C ILE A 106 -1.88 -5.81 13.20
N ILE A 107 -0.95 -5.44 14.09
CA ILE A 107 0.20 -4.59 13.74
C ILE A 107 1.14 -5.31 12.77
N GLY A 108 1.34 -6.62 12.95
CA GLY A 108 2.09 -7.48 12.05
C GLY A 108 1.47 -7.55 10.65
N THR A 109 0.15 -7.69 10.57
CA THR A 109 -0.57 -7.68 9.29
C THR A 109 -0.36 -6.36 8.54
N VAL A 110 -0.55 -5.21 9.21
CA VAL A 110 -0.35 -3.90 8.56
C VAL A 110 1.11 -3.69 8.16
N SER A 111 2.06 -3.99 9.05
CA SER A 111 3.49 -3.79 8.80
C SER A 111 4.01 -4.66 7.65
N THR A 112 3.55 -5.92 7.56
CA THR A 112 3.93 -6.82 6.46
C THR A 112 3.23 -6.45 5.16
N MET A 113 1.96 -6.06 5.18
CA MET A 113 1.25 -5.52 4.01
C MET A 113 1.93 -4.26 3.46
N LEU A 114 2.48 -3.41 4.35
CA LEU A 114 3.23 -2.22 3.95
C LEU A 114 4.49 -2.57 3.16
N TYR A 115 5.27 -3.57 3.57
CA TYR A 115 6.59 -3.84 2.98
C TYR A 115 6.59 -4.89 1.88
N ARG A 116 5.61 -5.81 1.85
CA ARG A 116 5.61 -6.92 0.88
C ARG A 116 5.27 -6.51 -0.56
N VAL A 117 4.89 -5.26 -0.78
CA VAL A 117 4.50 -4.72 -2.10
C VAL A 117 5.70 -4.41 -3.01
N PRO A 118 5.56 -4.46 -4.35
CA PRO A 118 6.68 -4.26 -5.28
C PRO A 118 7.21 -2.82 -5.33
N VAL A 119 6.43 -1.82 -4.90
CA VAL A 119 6.81 -0.40 -5.02
C VAL A 119 8.15 -0.09 -4.36
N TRP A 120 8.52 -0.79 -3.28
CA TRP A 120 9.82 -0.61 -2.61
C TRP A 120 10.98 -1.15 -3.45
N ILE A 121 10.80 -2.29 -4.11
CA ILE A 121 11.78 -2.86 -5.03
C ILE A 121 11.97 -1.91 -6.22
N LYS A 122 10.87 -1.41 -6.80
CA LYS A 122 10.90 -0.46 -7.92
C LYS A 122 11.65 0.82 -7.55
N ARG A 123 11.33 1.43 -6.42
CA ARG A 123 12.02 2.63 -5.91
C ARG A 123 13.51 2.39 -5.65
N HIS A 124 13.86 1.22 -5.11
CA HIS A 124 15.26 0.85 -4.92
C HIS A 124 15.97 0.67 -6.27
N ASN A 125 15.36 -0.01 -7.25
CA ASN A 125 15.93 -0.18 -8.58
C ASN A 125 16.12 1.17 -9.29
N GLU A 126 15.17 2.10 -9.17
CA GLU A 126 15.29 3.46 -9.70
C GLU A 126 16.45 4.24 -9.08
N LEU A 127 16.65 4.11 -7.76
CA LEU A 127 17.80 4.71 -7.07
C LEU A 127 19.11 4.09 -7.59
N MET A 128 19.19 2.76 -7.62
CA MET A 128 20.39 2.05 -8.06
C MET A 128 20.73 2.33 -9.51
N ARG A 129 19.73 2.46 -10.39
CA ARG A 129 19.91 2.91 -11.78
C ARG A 129 20.64 4.24 -11.82
N ARG A 130 20.20 5.25 -11.07
CA ARG A 130 20.88 6.56 -11.03
C ARG A 130 22.31 6.46 -10.50
N VAL A 131 22.52 5.69 -9.43
CA VAL A 131 23.84 5.47 -8.85
C VAL A 131 24.78 4.84 -9.87
N PHE A 132 24.35 3.78 -10.54
CA PHE A 132 25.17 3.07 -11.51
C PHE A 132 25.34 3.85 -12.82
N SER A 133 24.36 4.64 -13.27
CA SER A 133 24.54 5.56 -14.39
C SER A 133 25.71 6.51 -14.14
N MET A 134 25.76 7.15 -12.97
CA MET A 134 26.87 8.02 -12.59
C MET A 134 28.20 7.26 -12.49
N ALA A 135 28.18 6.02 -11.99
CA ALA A 135 29.38 5.19 -11.89
C ALA A 135 29.93 4.79 -13.27
N PHE A 136 29.06 4.44 -14.22
CA PHE A 136 29.42 4.16 -15.61
C PHE A 136 29.99 5.40 -16.30
N GLU A 137 29.31 6.55 -16.20
CA GLU A 137 29.81 7.82 -16.75
C GLU A 137 31.21 8.16 -16.23
N TYR A 138 31.44 7.98 -14.93
CA TYR A 138 32.75 8.23 -14.32
C TYR A 138 33.81 7.23 -14.80
N ALA A 139 33.46 5.95 -14.94
CA ALA A 139 34.36 4.92 -15.44
C ALA A 139 34.78 5.22 -16.90
N GLU A 140 33.83 5.59 -17.76
CA GLU A 140 34.08 6.03 -19.14
C GLU A 140 34.99 7.26 -19.20
N MET A 141 34.70 8.30 -18.41
CA MET A 141 35.51 9.52 -18.35
C MET A 141 36.95 9.27 -17.88
N THR A 142 37.17 8.26 -17.04
CA THR A 142 38.49 7.92 -16.49
C THR A 142 39.20 6.81 -17.26
N GLY A 143 38.60 6.29 -18.34
CA GLY A 143 39.13 5.18 -19.12
C GLY A 143 39.27 3.89 -18.32
N LYS A 144 38.39 3.68 -17.33
CA LYS A 144 38.36 2.50 -16.48
C LYS A 144 37.18 1.60 -16.87
N ASP A 145 37.38 0.30 -16.73
CA ASP A 145 36.34 -0.71 -16.94
C ASP A 145 35.76 -1.23 -15.61
N ASP A 146 35.96 -0.47 -14.52
CA ASP A 146 35.59 -0.83 -13.17
C ASP A 146 35.25 0.39 -12.31
N PHE A 147 34.41 0.17 -11.29
CA PHE A 147 34.16 1.13 -10.22
C PHE A 147 34.08 0.44 -8.86
N ILE A 148 34.14 1.21 -7.77
CA ILE A 148 34.02 0.69 -6.40
C ILE A 148 32.63 1.07 -5.86
N TYR A 149 31.89 0.08 -5.37
CA TYR A 149 30.60 0.26 -4.70
C TYR A 149 30.58 -0.60 -3.44
N GLU A 150 30.23 0.00 -2.29
CA GLU A 150 30.22 -0.66 -0.97
C GLU A 150 31.52 -1.42 -0.65
N GLY A 151 32.67 -0.86 -1.05
CA GLY A 151 33.98 -1.47 -0.85
C GLY A 151 34.30 -2.64 -1.78
N GLN A 152 33.38 -3.01 -2.68
CA GLN A 152 33.58 -4.03 -3.70
C GLN A 152 33.95 -3.40 -5.03
N ARG A 153 34.96 -3.98 -5.70
CA ARG A 153 35.32 -3.65 -7.07
C ARG A 153 34.35 -4.36 -8.02
N ILE A 154 33.61 -3.59 -8.80
CA ILE A 154 32.64 -4.06 -9.78
C ILE A 154 33.22 -3.82 -11.18
N SER A 155 33.32 -4.89 -11.97
CA SER A 155 33.76 -4.82 -13.36
C SER A 155 32.57 -4.57 -14.28
N ILE A 156 32.69 -3.58 -15.16
CA ILE A 156 31.74 -3.25 -16.22
C ILE A 156 32.28 -3.55 -17.62
N LYS A 157 33.48 -4.13 -17.70
CA LYS A 157 34.15 -4.47 -18.96
C LYS A 157 33.23 -5.22 -19.92
N GLY A 158 33.01 -4.62 -21.09
CA GLY A 158 32.24 -5.21 -22.18
C GLY A 158 30.73 -5.32 -21.92
N LYS A 159 30.21 -4.60 -20.92
CA LYS A 159 28.77 -4.52 -20.64
C LYS A 159 28.26 -3.11 -20.91
N THR A 160 27.05 -3.03 -21.46
CA THR A 160 26.26 -1.80 -21.42
C THR A 160 25.70 -1.58 -20.02
N LEU A 161 25.28 -0.35 -19.72
CA LEU A 161 24.61 -0.01 -18.46
C LEU A 161 23.35 -0.89 -18.29
N GLU A 162 22.56 -1.06 -19.35
CA GLU A 162 21.32 -1.82 -19.35
C GLU A 162 21.54 -3.29 -19.04
N GLU A 163 22.51 -3.94 -19.70
CA GLU A 163 22.88 -5.34 -19.41
C GLU A 163 23.35 -5.51 -17.96
N PHE A 164 24.17 -4.58 -17.47
CA PHE A 164 24.64 -4.61 -16.08
C PHE A 164 23.47 -4.45 -15.09
N LEU A 165 22.53 -3.55 -15.35
CA LEU A 165 21.37 -3.32 -14.49
C LEU A 165 20.45 -4.54 -14.45
N GLU A 166 20.17 -5.17 -15.59
CA GLU A 166 19.34 -6.38 -15.65
C GLU A 166 19.98 -7.54 -14.85
N GLU A 167 21.27 -7.78 -15.04
CA GLU A 167 22.01 -8.79 -14.28
C GLU A 167 22.01 -8.48 -12.77
N HIS A 168 22.26 -7.23 -12.40
CA HIS A 168 22.29 -6.80 -11.01
C HIS A 168 20.92 -6.93 -10.35
N GLU A 169 19.85 -6.52 -11.03
CA GLU A 169 18.48 -6.64 -10.54
C GLU A 169 18.10 -8.11 -10.30
N ALA A 170 18.39 -9.00 -11.25
CA ALA A 170 18.13 -10.43 -11.13
C ALA A 170 18.93 -11.07 -9.98
N ALA A 171 20.22 -10.72 -9.85
CA ALA A 171 21.09 -11.26 -8.80
C ALA A 171 20.69 -10.80 -7.39
N THR A 172 20.15 -9.59 -7.26
CA THR A 172 19.83 -8.97 -5.96
C THR A 172 18.36 -9.16 -5.53
N GLN A 173 17.48 -9.58 -6.43
CA GLN A 173 16.05 -9.76 -6.16
C GLN A 173 15.76 -10.57 -4.89
N PRO A 174 16.38 -11.75 -4.64
CA PRO A 174 16.14 -12.50 -3.40
C PRO A 174 16.53 -11.73 -2.14
N GLY A 175 17.64 -10.99 -2.20
CA GLY A 175 18.09 -10.15 -1.09
C GLY A 175 17.11 -9.02 -0.80
N LYS A 176 16.51 -8.40 -1.82
CA LYS A 176 15.53 -7.32 -1.68
C LYS A 176 14.27 -7.79 -0.95
N VAL A 177 13.71 -8.94 -1.33
CA VAL A 177 12.49 -9.46 -0.68
C VAL A 177 12.73 -9.95 0.74
N ILE A 178 13.92 -10.50 1.03
CA ILE A 178 14.32 -10.84 2.40
C ILE A 178 14.47 -9.56 3.23
N THR A 179 15.09 -8.52 2.66
CA THR A 179 15.25 -7.22 3.33
C THR A 179 13.89 -6.58 3.63
N GLN A 180 12.92 -6.65 2.70
CA GLN A 180 11.56 -6.17 2.94
C GLN A 180 10.93 -6.85 4.16
N LEU A 181 11.06 -8.18 4.27
CA LEU A 181 10.57 -8.92 5.44
C LEU A 181 11.34 -8.52 6.70
N GLU A 182 12.66 -8.45 6.66
CA GLU A 182 13.49 -8.10 7.81
C GLU A 182 13.13 -6.71 8.36
N VAL A 183 12.93 -5.73 7.49
CA VAL A 183 12.50 -4.37 7.88
C VAL A 183 11.11 -4.41 8.50
N ALA A 184 10.16 -5.16 7.93
CA ALA A 184 8.83 -5.33 8.52
C ALA A 184 8.92 -5.95 9.93
N MET A 185 9.70 -7.02 10.09
CA MET A 185 9.88 -7.72 11.38
C MET A 185 10.54 -6.83 12.43
N LYS A 186 11.46 -5.93 12.03
CA LYS A 186 12.06 -4.94 12.93
C LYS A 186 11.11 -3.80 13.28
N LEU A 187 10.21 -3.43 12.36
CA LEU A 187 9.24 -2.35 12.59
C LEU A 187 8.13 -2.78 13.56
N ILE A 188 7.66 -4.03 13.47
CA ILE A 188 6.58 -4.59 14.32
C ILE A 188 6.79 -4.31 15.83
N PRO A 189 7.93 -4.66 16.47
CA PRO A 189 8.11 -4.43 17.90
C PRO A 189 8.13 -2.94 18.26
N VAL A 190 8.65 -2.08 17.38
CA VAL A 190 8.64 -0.62 17.59
C VAL A 190 7.20 -0.10 17.56
N ARG A 191 6.40 -0.55 16.58
CA ARG A 191 4.98 -0.19 16.44
C ARG A 191 4.13 -0.75 17.57
N LEU A 192 4.40 -1.96 18.04
CA LEU A 192 3.73 -2.57 19.19
C LEU A 192 3.85 -1.72 20.45
N GLN A 193 4.99 -1.05 20.63
CA GLN A 193 5.23 -0.16 21.77
C GLN A 193 4.60 1.22 21.59
N ASN A 194 4.50 1.72 20.35
CA ASN A 194 4.20 3.12 20.08
C ASN A 194 2.78 3.39 19.56
N ASP A 195 2.11 2.42 18.94
CA ASP A 195 0.93 2.72 18.11
C ASP A 195 -0.39 2.37 18.80
N ASN A 196 -1.36 3.28 18.85
CA ASN A 196 -2.74 2.94 19.18
C ASN A 196 -3.52 2.52 17.94
N ILE A 197 -4.50 1.64 18.12
CA ILE A 197 -5.35 1.14 17.03
C ILE A 197 -6.64 1.96 17.02
N PHE A 198 -6.86 2.69 15.93
CA PHE A 198 -8.00 3.56 15.73
C PHE A 198 -8.78 3.13 14.48
N ILE A 199 -10.09 2.96 14.59
CA ILE A 199 -10.98 2.58 13.49
C ILE A 199 -11.94 3.72 13.20
N VAL A 200 -12.00 4.12 11.94
CA VAL A 200 -13.05 5.02 11.45
C VAL A 200 -14.06 4.22 10.64
N ARG A 201 -15.36 4.41 10.93
CA ARG A 201 -16.47 3.85 10.17
C ARG A 201 -17.30 4.97 9.51
N LEU A 202 -17.59 4.80 8.23
CA LEU A 202 -18.52 5.65 7.47
C LEU A 202 -19.96 5.17 7.66
N GLU A 203 -20.88 6.03 8.09
CA GLU A 203 -22.29 5.68 8.32
C GLU A 203 -23.24 6.08 7.17
N ASP A 204 -22.76 6.82 6.17
CA ASP A 204 -23.56 7.22 4.99
C ASP A 204 -23.25 6.38 3.75
N ASP A 205 -23.59 6.88 2.55
CA ASP A 205 -23.35 6.22 1.26
C ASP A 205 -21.94 6.47 0.67
N SER A 206 -21.06 7.15 1.41
CA SER A 206 -19.65 7.32 1.07
C SER A 206 -18.91 6.00 1.22
N GLU A 207 -17.92 5.78 0.36
CA GLU A 207 -17.19 4.52 0.31
C GLU A 207 -15.69 4.77 0.28
N PHE A 208 -14.95 3.95 1.03
CA PHE A 208 -13.50 3.87 0.90
C PHE A 208 -13.11 3.01 -0.31
N ILE A 209 -11.98 3.37 -0.92
CA ILE A 209 -11.29 2.58 -1.93
C ILE A 209 -9.97 2.05 -1.35
N THR A 210 -9.43 0.99 -1.95
CA THR A 210 -8.07 0.50 -1.71
C THR A 210 -7.26 0.59 -3.00
N ASN A 211 -6.04 0.07 -3.04
CA ASN A 211 -5.21 0.01 -4.23
C ASN A 211 -4.30 -1.25 -4.17
N ASP A 212 -3.32 -1.30 -5.07
CA ASP A 212 -2.25 -2.29 -5.12
C ASP A 212 -1.05 -1.98 -4.18
N ASN A 213 -1.16 -0.96 -3.34
CA ASN A 213 -0.24 -0.62 -2.26
C ASN A 213 -1.04 -0.17 -1.01
N PRO A 214 -1.74 -1.12 -0.36
CA PRO A 214 -2.94 -0.85 0.43
C PRO A 214 -2.70 -0.09 1.75
N VAL A 215 -1.45 -0.02 2.21
CA VAL A 215 -1.10 0.71 3.44
C VAL A 215 -0.57 2.09 3.06
N VAL A 216 -1.33 3.11 3.44
CA VAL A 216 -0.95 4.51 3.28
C VAL A 216 -0.11 4.97 4.46
N ILE A 217 1.03 5.60 4.14
CA ILE A 217 1.86 6.29 5.13
C ILE A 217 1.50 7.77 5.15
N GLN A 218 1.16 8.31 6.31
CA GLN A 218 0.92 9.74 6.52
C GLN A 218 1.88 10.28 7.59
N ASN A 219 2.57 11.38 7.28
CA ASN A 219 3.42 12.09 8.22
C ASN A 219 2.77 13.43 8.57
N LEU A 220 2.48 13.66 9.86
CA LEU A 220 1.86 14.90 10.32
C LEU A 220 2.84 16.08 10.43
N SER A 221 4.13 15.80 10.51
CA SER A 221 5.20 16.80 10.69
C SER A 221 5.58 17.50 9.37
N GLY A 222 5.01 17.09 8.23
CA GLY A 222 5.21 17.73 6.92
C GLY A 222 6.59 17.51 6.28
N GLY A 223 7.45 16.69 6.90
CA GLY A 223 8.77 16.33 6.37
C GLY A 223 8.72 15.18 5.34
N PRO A 224 9.88 14.83 4.74
CA PRO A 224 9.98 13.66 3.86
C PRO A 224 9.54 12.39 4.59
N ILE A 225 8.65 11.62 3.97
CA ILE A 225 8.12 10.38 4.54
C ILE A 225 9.20 9.29 4.45
N GLN A 226 9.66 8.80 5.60
CA GLN A 226 10.51 7.62 5.70
C GLN A 226 9.65 6.43 6.17
N PRO A 227 9.53 5.33 5.42
CA PRO A 227 8.55 4.28 5.72
C PRO A 227 8.78 3.56 7.06
N PHE A 228 10.03 3.53 7.52
CA PHE A 228 10.42 2.93 8.80
C PHE A 228 10.27 3.89 9.99
N ASP A 229 9.96 5.18 9.76
CA ASP A 229 9.79 6.15 10.84
C ASP A 229 8.53 5.80 11.65
N PRO A 230 8.68 5.45 12.94
CA PRO A 230 7.58 5.04 13.79
C PRO A 230 6.62 6.19 14.13
N THR A 231 6.95 7.43 13.78
CA THR A 231 6.08 8.60 13.99
C THR A 231 5.09 8.83 12.86
N ASN A 232 5.16 8.03 11.79
CA ASN A 232 4.13 8.05 10.75
C ASN A 232 2.86 7.34 11.22
N ILE A 233 1.71 7.84 10.77
CA ILE A 233 0.45 7.12 10.82
C ILE A 233 0.41 6.12 9.65
N LEU A 234 0.04 4.89 9.94
CA LEU A 234 -0.24 3.87 8.91
C LEU A 234 -1.75 3.70 8.77
N LYS A 235 -2.30 3.91 7.58
CA LYS A 235 -3.72 3.73 7.28
C LYS A 235 -3.95 2.55 6.36
N LEU A 236 -4.97 1.75 6.66
CA LEU A 236 -5.37 0.58 5.86
C LEU A 236 -6.90 0.53 5.78
N PRO A 237 -7.52 0.80 4.62
CA PRO A 237 -8.94 0.52 4.38
C PRO A 237 -9.18 -0.98 4.60
N LEU A 238 -10.16 -1.35 5.42
CA LEU A 238 -10.46 -2.75 5.71
C LEU A 238 -11.55 -3.30 4.78
N ASP A 239 -12.50 -2.44 4.42
CA ASP A 239 -13.56 -2.63 3.44
C ASP A 239 -14.01 -1.24 2.92
N ASN A 240 -15.17 -1.16 2.26
CA ASN A 240 -15.71 0.09 1.75
C ASN A 240 -16.27 1.04 2.82
N LYS A 241 -16.28 0.68 4.10
CA LYS A 241 -16.84 1.47 5.22
C LYS A 241 -15.89 1.68 6.38
N HIS A 242 -14.89 0.84 6.55
CA HIS A 242 -13.97 0.87 7.67
C HIS A 242 -12.55 1.15 7.20
N VAL A 243 -11.86 2.02 7.93
CA VAL A 243 -10.41 2.24 7.78
C VAL A 243 -9.73 2.10 9.13
N LEU A 244 -8.65 1.33 9.15
CA LEU A 244 -7.73 1.21 10.27
C LEU A 244 -6.68 2.31 10.19
N MET A 245 -6.36 2.90 11.33
CA MET A 245 -5.22 3.78 11.52
C MET A 245 -4.38 3.28 12.70
N LEU A 246 -3.09 3.04 12.47
CA LEU A 246 -2.09 2.89 13.52
C LEU A 246 -1.54 4.27 13.85
N MET A 247 -1.96 4.78 15.00
CA MET A 247 -1.69 6.15 15.45
C MET A 247 -0.48 6.13 16.38
N PRO A 248 0.64 6.79 16.02
CA PRO A 248 1.85 6.80 16.84
C PRO A 248 1.64 7.64 18.12
N PHE A 249 2.56 7.47 19.08
CA PHE A 249 2.49 8.12 20.39
C PHE A 249 1.24 7.75 21.19
N GLY A 250 0.80 6.50 21.04
CA GLY A 250 -0.27 5.93 21.82
C GLY A 250 0.07 5.90 23.31
N ASP A 251 -0.91 6.24 24.14
CA ASP A 251 -0.82 6.09 25.57
C ASP A 251 -0.64 4.60 25.94
N LYS A 252 0.41 4.30 26.71
CA LYS A 252 0.76 2.94 27.14
C LYS A 252 -0.39 2.27 27.91
N GLU A 253 -1.16 3.03 28.67
CA GLU A 253 -2.30 2.51 29.44
C GLU A 253 -3.45 2.08 28.52
N ASN A 254 -3.57 2.72 27.36
CA ASN A 254 -4.65 2.52 26.39
C ASN A 254 -4.24 1.67 25.18
N ARG A 255 -3.02 1.10 25.16
CA ARG A 255 -2.48 0.36 24.01
C ARG A 255 -3.33 -0.85 23.58
N HIS A 256 -4.11 -1.42 24.50
CA HIS A 256 -5.00 -2.54 24.24
C HIS A 256 -6.40 -2.12 23.80
N ILE A 257 -6.72 -0.82 23.88
CA ILE A 257 -8.04 -0.31 23.53
C ILE A 257 -8.11 -0.07 22.03
N VAL A 258 -9.19 -0.54 21.42
CA VAL A 258 -9.50 -0.20 20.03
C VAL A 258 -10.41 1.02 20.03
N SER A 259 -9.84 2.16 19.67
CA SER A 259 -10.59 3.41 19.57
C SER A 259 -11.43 3.42 18.29
N ARG A 260 -12.66 3.93 18.37
CA ARG A 260 -13.63 3.91 17.27
C ARG A 260 -14.27 5.26 17.08
N ASP A 261 -14.42 5.67 15.82
CA ASP A 261 -15.10 6.91 15.43
C ASP A 261 -16.09 6.62 14.30
N HIS A 262 -17.34 7.01 14.52
CA HIS A 262 -18.44 6.83 13.58
C HIS A 262 -18.71 8.17 12.91
N ARG A 263 -18.29 8.29 11.64
CA ARG A 263 -18.44 9.52 10.86
C ARG A 263 -19.80 9.54 10.18
N SER A 264 -20.48 10.67 10.28
CA SER A 264 -21.74 10.95 9.59
C SER A 264 -21.72 12.36 8.98
N GLY A 265 -22.62 12.59 8.02
CA GLY A 265 -22.77 13.89 7.34
C GLY A 265 -21.48 14.36 6.67
N ILE A 266 -21.15 15.64 6.83
CA ILE A 266 -19.99 16.29 6.17
C ILE A 266 -18.68 15.59 6.54
N MET A 267 -18.52 15.13 7.79
CA MET A 267 -17.28 14.47 8.21
C MET A 267 -17.06 13.13 7.53
N CYS A 268 -18.14 12.40 7.23
CA CYS A 268 -18.09 11.13 6.50
C CYS A 268 -17.57 11.33 5.07
N LYS A 269 -18.11 12.32 4.37
CA LYS A 269 -17.70 12.70 3.02
C LYS A 269 -16.25 13.18 2.97
N ARG A 270 -15.84 14.04 3.91
CA ARG A 270 -14.46 14.52 4.00
C ARG A 270 -13.47 13.40 4.26
N GLU A 271 -13.79 12.49 5.17
CA GLU A 271 -12.94 11.33 5.48
C GLU A 271 -12.76 10.43 4.25
N ALA A 272 -13.85 10.12 3.53
CA ALA A 272 -13.80 9.34 2.30
C ALA A 272 -12.95 10.04 1.23
N VAL A 273 -13.14 11.34 1.00
CA VAL A 273 -12.35 12.10 0.01
C VAL A 273 -10.85 12.09 0.35
N ILE A 274 -10.49 12.39 1.59
CA ILE A 274 -9.08 12.45 2.02
C ILE A 274 -8.44 11.08 1.88
N THR A 275 -9.07 10.04 2.44
CA THR A 275 -8.55 8.67 2.39
C THR A 275 -8.44 8.18 0.96
N ASN A 276 -9.44 8.40 0.12
CA ASN A 276 -9.43 7.96 -1.28
C ASN A 276 -8.38 8.70 -2.11
N ALA A 277 -8.16 10.00 -1.88
CA ALA A 277 -7.08 10.75 -2.52
C ALA A 277 -5.69 10.25 -2.10
N GLU A 278 -5.50 9.89 -0.82
CA GLU A 278 -4.27 9.27 -0.34
C GLU A 278 -4.04 7.90 -1.01
N MET A 279 -5.08 7.06 -1.11
CA MET A 279 -5.02 5.77 -1.80
C MET A 279 -4.67 5.92 -3.27
N PHE A 280 -5.28 6.88 -3.97
CA PHE A 280 -4.92 7.14 -5.37
C PHE A 280 -3.49 7.63 -5.52
N ARG A 281 -3.01 8.51 -4.63
CA ARG A 281 -1.63 9.01 -4.71
C ARG A 281 -0.62 7.89 -4.50
N GLN A 282 -0.87 6.98 -3.57
CA GLN A 282 0.06 5.90 -3.20
C GLN A 282 -0.07 4.62 -4.04
N SER A 283 -1.10 4.50 -4.89
CA SER A 283 -1.24 3.36 -5.80
C SER A 283 -0.07 3.30 -6.79
N ASP A 284 0.22 2.12 -7.32
CA ASP A 284 1.23 1.93 -8.35
C ASP A 284 0.55 1.85 -9.73
N MET A 285 -0.19 0.78 -9.97
CA MET A 285 -0.92 0.52 -11.20
C MET A 285 -2.43 0.72 -11.07
N TYR A 286 -3.04 0.31 -9.95
CA TYR A 286 -4.50 0.26 -9.83
C TYR A 286 -5.02 0.80 -8.51
N VAL A 287 -6.14 1.53 -8.61
CA VAL A 287 -7.03 1.81 -7.48
C VAL A 287 -8.25 0.90 -7.59
N LEU A 288 -8.71 0.36 -6.46
CA LEU A 288 -9.66 -0.76 -6.40
C LEU A 288 -10.85 -0.41 -5.50
N GLY A 289 -12.05 -0.75 -5.93
CA GLY A 289 -13.27 -0.51 -5.17
C GLY A 289 -14.53 -0.98 -5.89
N SER A 290 -15.68 -0.45 -5.46
CA SER A 290 -16.94 -0.54 -6.19
C SER A 290 -16.97 0.43 -7.37
N ASP A 291 -17.85 0.18 -8.34
CA ASP A 291 -18.06 1.08 -9.48
C ASP A 291 -18.49 2.50 -9.05
N SER A 292 -19.39 2.56 -8.06
CA SER A 292 -19.85 3.80 -7.43
C SER A 292 -18.71 4.55 -6.74
N SER A 293 -17.89 3.86 -5.92
CA SER A 293 -16.80 4.48 -5.18
C SER A 293 -15.75 5.12 -6.10
N LEU A 294 -15.37 4.42 -7.18
CA LEU A 294 -14.37 4.90 -8.14
C LEU A 294 -14.91 6.06 -8.99
N THR A 295 -16.16 5.98 -9.44
CA THR A 295 -16.80 7.06 -10.21
C THR A 295 -16.95 8.32 -9.37
N LYS A 296 -17.49 8.20 -8.15
CA LYS A 296 -17.59 9.32 -7.20
C LYS A 296 -16.22 9.93 -6.89
N TYR A 297 -15.18 9.10 -6.71
CA TYR A 297 -13.83 9.61 -6.50
C TYR A 297 -13.32 10.42 -7.70
N LEU A 298 -13.54 9.96 -8.93
CA LEU A 298 -13.11 10.67 -10.14
C LEU A 298 -13.81 12.02 -10.31
N GLU A 299 -15.11 12.09 -10.05
CA GLU A 299 -15.88 13.35 -10.06
C GLU A 299 -15.28 14.36 -9.06
N LEU A 300 -14.97 13.90 -7.84
CA LEU A 300 -14.40 14.75 -6.80
C LEU A 300 -12.94 15.13 -7.07
N LYS A 301 -12.15 14.21 -7.64
CA LYS A 301 -10.77 14.47 -8.04
C LYS A 301 -10.70 15.59 -9.07
N GLN A 302 -11.59 15.56 -10.07
CA GLN A 302 -11.68 16.62 -11.07
C GLN A 302 -11.96 17.97 -10.40
N LEU A 303 -12.92 18.02 -9.49
CA LEU A 303 -13.26 19.24 -8.72
C LEU A 303 -12.09 19.77 -7.88
N MET A 304 -11.27 18.89 -7.29
CA MET A 304 -10.15 19.28 -6.43
C MET A 304 -8.90 19.71 -7.20
N GLU A 305 -8.72 19.24 -8.43
CA GLU A 305 -7.52 19.51 -9.24
C GLU A 305 -7.72 20.61 -10.28
N GLU A 306 -8.96 20.94 -10.62
CA GLU A 306 -9.25 22.13 -11.42
C GLU A 306 -8.75 23.39 -10.68
N PRO A 307 -8.09 24.33 -11.39
CA PRO A 307 -7.67 25.59 -10.79
C PRO A 307 -8.84 26.25 -10.10
N GLN A 308 -8.72 26.45 -8.79
CA GLN A 308 -9.76 27.11 -8.01
C GLN A 308 -9.89 28.54 -8.54
N GLU A 309 -11.03 28.86 -9.13
CA GLU A 309 -11.29 30.21 -9.61
C GLU A 309 -11.71 31.08 -8.43
N PHE A 310 -10.96 32.17 -8.23
CA PHE A 310 -11.27 33.18 -7.23
C PHE A 310 -11.98 34.37 -7.89
N ASP A 311 -12.89 35.00 -7.15
CA ASP A 311 -13.45 36.28 -7.54
C ASP A 311 -12.42 37.41 -7.38
N ALA A 312 -12.80 38.63 -7.76
CA ALA A 312 -11.93 39.80 -7.69
C ALA A 312 -11.48 40.15 -6.25
N ASP A 313 -12.20 39.63 -5.24
CA ASP A 313 -11.94 39.86 -3.82
C ASP A 313 -11.11 38.71 -3.20
N GLY A 314 -10.70 37.72 -4.00
CA GLY A 314 -9.91 36.57 -3.56
C GLY A 314 -10.73 35.48 -2.86
N ASN A 315 -12.06 35.49 -2.95
CA ASN A 315 -12.91 34.41 -2.46
C ASN A 315 -13.14 33.37 -3.54
N LEU A 316 -13.42 32.13 -3.14
CA LEU A 316 -13.85 31.10 -4.08
C LEU A 316 -15.10 31.54 -4.83
N LYS A 317 -15.10 31.41 -6.16
CA LYS A 317 -16.28 31.74 -6.96
C LYS A 317 -17.51 30.99 -6.45
N PRO A 318 -18.71 31.61 -6.49
CA PRO A 318 -19.96 30.99 -6.02
C PRO A 318 -20.27 29.64 -6.68
N GLU A 319 -19.83 29.42 -7.91
CA GLU A 319 -20.00 28.17 -8.66
C GLU A 319 -19.22 27.02 -8.03
N VAL A 320 -17.96 27.25 -7.62
CA VAL A 320 -17.13 26.27 -6.92
C VAL A 320 -17.73 25.97 -5.54
N ILE A 321 -18.20 27.01 -4.83
CA ILE A 321 -18.90 26.85 -3.54
C ILE A 321 -20.17 26.00 -3.72
N ALA A 322 -20.95 26.26 -4.76
CA ALA A 322 -22.17 25.50 -5.06
C ALA A 322 -21.86 24.03 -5.36
N GLN A 323 -20.78 23.74 -6.11
CA GLN A 323 -20.33 22.37 -6.37
C GLN A 323 -19.87 21.67 -5.07
N LEU A 324 -19.05 22.33 -4.25
CA LEU A 324 -18.63 21.79 -2.95
C LEU A 324 -19.81 21.52 -2.01
N LYS A 325 -20.84 22.38 -2.02
CA LYS A 325 -22.11 22.16 -1.29
C LYS A 325 -22.92 21.00 -1.89
N ALA A 326 -23.02 20.90 -3.21
CA ALA A 326 -23.73 19.81 -3.89
C ALA A 326 -23.12 18.45 -3.56
N HIS A 327 -21.78 18.38 -3.45
CA HIS A 327 -21.08 17.19 -2.99
C HIS A 327 -21.10 17.04 -1.46
N GLY A 328 -21.54 18.04 -0.70
CA GLY A 328 -21.65 18.06 0.76
C GLY A 328 -20.30 18.09 1.49
N LEU A 329 -19.31 18.73 0.88
CA LEU A 329 -17.97 18.93 1.45
C LEU A 329 -17.91 20.16 2.38
N ILE A 330 -18.84 21.10 2.20
CA ILE A 330 -19.05 22.29 3.03
C ILE A 330 -20.56 22.51 3.25
N ALA A 331 -20.90 23.28 4.28
CA ALA A 331 -22.28 23.67 4.61
C ALA A 331 -22.81 24.79 3.72
#